data_AF-I0BBC6-F1
#
_entry.id   AF-I0BBC6-F1
#
_cell.length_a   1.000
_cell.length_b   1.000
_cell.length_c   1.000
_cell.angle_alpha   90.00
_cell.angle_beta   90.00
_cell.angle_gamma   90.00
#
_symmetry.space_group_name_H-M   'P 1'
#
loop_
_entity.id
_entity.type
_entity.pdbx_description
1 polymer ?
#
loop_
_entity_poly.entity_id
_entity_poly.type
_entity_poly.pdbx_seq_one_letter_code
_entity_poly.pdbx_strand_id
1 'polypeptide(L)'
;MIPIKLQIFLIVISLFGTYCFINMIIKYKLDLKYSLLWIFSSVLTFLLAIFPQMSLVFTNWLGIEKPVNLIFLSGIVFIISILFSLTLTISNNQARIKQLSQELGLLRYEYNQFKKELEQLTSEQRTNL
;
A
#
# COMPACT_ATOMS: atom_id res chain seq x y z
N MET A 1 -24.54 -23.57 -10.87
CA MET A 1 -25.18 -22.24 -10.79
C MET A 1 -24.85 -21.62 -9.44
N ILE A 2 -24.49 -20.33 -9.38
CA ILE A 2 -24.26 -19.65 -8.08
C ILE A 2 -25.63 -19.42 -7.43
N PRO A 3 -25.83 -19.80 -6.15
CA PRO A 3 -27.10 -19.55 -5.47
C PRO A 3 -27.35 -18.04 -5.34
N ILE A 4 -28.57 -17.59 -5.66
CA ILE A 4 -28.93 -16.17 -5.75
C ILE A 4 -28.64 -15.40 -4.45
N LYS A 5 -28.82 -16.06 -3.30
CA LYS A 5 -28.52 -15.51 -1.97
C LYS A 5 -27.03 -15.15 -1.82
N LEU A 6 -26.15 -16.00 -2.34
CA LEU A 6 -24.70 -15.78 -2.30
C LEU A 6 -24.28 -14.70 -3.30
N GLN A 7 -24.92 -14.64 -4.46
CA GLN A 7 -24.66 -13.59 -5.46
C GLN A 7 -25.03 -12.20 -4.91
N ILE A 8 -26.21 -12.05 -4.30
CA ILE A 8 -26.64 -10.79 -3.67
C ILE A 8 -25.66 -10.39 -2.56
N PHE A 9 -25.26 -11.35 -1.71
CA PHE A 9 -24.28 -11.09 -0.65
C PHE A 9 -22.94 -10.59 -1.20
N LEU A 10 -22.42 -11.22 -2.25
CA LEU A 10 -21.16 -10.80 -2.90
C LEU A 10 -21.28 -9.40 -3.53
N ILE A 11 -22.40 -9.08 -4.16
CA ILE A 11 -22.61 -7.75 -4.76
C ILE A 11 -22.65 -6.67 -3.68
N VAL A 12 -23.42 -6.88 -2.60
CA VAL A 12 -23.54 -5.90 -1.51
C VAL A 12 -22.18 -5.66 -0.84
N ILE A 13 -21.43 -6.74 -0.53
CA ILE A 13 -20.13 -6.60 0.13
C ILE A 13 -19.09 -5.94 -0.78
N SER A 14 -19.12 -6.23 -2.09
CA SER A 14 -18.24 -5.61 -3.09
C SER A 14 -18.52 -4.12 -3.25
N LEU A 15 -19.79 -3.73 -3.32
CA LEU A 15 -20.18 -2.32 -3.41
C LEU A 15 -19.83 -1.56 -2.14
N PHE A 16 -20.13 -2.12 -0.97
CA PHE A 16 -19.79 -1.51 0.32
C PHE A 16 -18.27 -1.36 0.49
N GLY A 17 -17.50 -2.40 0.16
CA GLY A 17 -16.04 -2.36 0.21
C GLY A 17 -15.45 -1.32 -0.74
N THR A 18 -15.98 -1.23 -1.97
CA THR A 18 -15.55 -0.23 -2.96
C THR A 18 -15.88 1.19 -2.49
N TYR A 19 -17.07 1.42 -1.94
CA TYR A 19 -17.46 2.70 -1.37
C TYR A 19 -16.55 3.12 -0.21
N CYS A 20 -16.32 2.23 0.76
CA CYS A 20 -15.41 2.48 1.88
C CYS A 20 -14.00 2.81 1.39
N PHE A 21 -13.50 2.10 0.39
CA PHE A 21 -12.17 2.33 -0.16
C PHE A 21 -12.07 3.67 -0.88
N ILE A 22 -13.04 4.03 -1.74
CA ILE A 22 -13.08 5.34 -2.40
C ILE A 22 -13.12 6.47 -1.36
N ASN A 23 -13.96 6.32 -0.32
CA ASN A 23 -14.01 7.27 0.78
C ASN A 23 -12.65 7.39 1.49
N MET A 24 -11.93 6.27 1.64
CA MET A 24 -10.58 6.27 2.22
C MET A 24 -9.56 7.00 1.32
N ILE A 25 -9.61 6.83 0.00
CA ILE A 25 -8.76 7.56 -0.94
C ILE A 25 -8.99 9.07 -0.81
N ILE A 26 -10.25 9.50 -0.81
CA ILE A 26 -10.62 10.91 -0.73
C ILE A 26 -10.23 11.50 0.63
N LYS A 27 -10.54 10.78 1.72
CA LYS A 27 -10.31 11.27 3.09
C LYS A 27 -8.84 11.32 3.49
N TYR A 28 -8.05 10.33 3.09
CA TYR A 28 -6.64 10.20 3.49
C TYR A 28 -5.64 10.65 2.41
N LYS A 29 -6.13 11.22 1.30
CA LYS A 29 -5.31 11.68 0.16
C LYS A 29 -4.29 10.63 -0.28
N LEU A 30 -4.71 9.36 -0.34
CA LEU A 30 -3.86 8.27 -0.81
C LEU A 30 -3.46 8.55 -2.26
N ASP A 31 -2.16 8.47 -2.57
CA ASP A 31 -1.71 8.67 -3.96
C ASP A 31 -2.41 7.66 -4.88
N LEU A 32 -2.87 8.16 -6.03
CA LEU A 32 -3.53 7.39 -7.10
C LEU A 32 -2.74 6.13 -7.50
N LYS A 33 -1.41 6.21 -7.43
CA LYS A 33 -0.48 5.08 -7.66
C LYS A 33 -0.82 3.86 -6.79
N TYR A 34 -1.12 4.06 -5.50
CA TYR A 34 -1.33 2.96 -4.56
C TYR A 34 -2.77 2.43 -4.60
N SER A 35 -3.72 3.29 -4.98
CA SER A 35 -5.12 2.90 -5.13
C SER A 35 -5.43 2.25 -6.47
N LEU A 36 -4.56 2.37 -7.48
CA LEU A 36 -4.77 1.83 -8.83
C LEU A 36 -4.97 0.30 -8.82
N LEU A 37 -4.12 -0.44 -8.10
CA LEU A 37 -4.25 -1.90 -7.95
C LEU A 37 -5.55 -2.29 -7.26
N TRP A 38 -5.99 -1.48 -6.30
CA TRP A 38 -7.21 -1.76 -5.55
C TRP A 38 -8.47 -1.46 -6.38
N ILE A 39 -8.49 -0.34 -7.11
CA ILE A 39 -9.57 -0.01 -8.06
C ILE A 39 -9.66 -1.10 -9.14
N PHE A 40 -8.53 -1.52 -9.70
CA PHE A 40 -8.48 -2.59 -10.68
C PHE A 40 -9.03 -3.91 -10.12
N SER A 41 -8.61 -4.31 -8.92
CA SER A 41 -9.10 -5.50 -8.21
C SER A 41 -10.61 -5.45 -7.95
N SER A 42 -11.12 -4.31 -7.45
CA SER A 42 -12.55 -4.09 -7.21
C SER A 42 -13.37 -4.20 -8.48
N VAL A 43 -12.91 -3.57 -9.58
CA VAL A 43 -13.59 -3.64 -10.87
C VAL A 43 -13.60 -5.07 -11.42
N LEU A 44 -12.45 -5.76 -11.39
CA LEU A 44 -12.36 -7.13 -11.91
C LEU A 44 -13.26 -8.09 -11.11
N THR A 45 -13.25 -7.97 -9.79
CA THR A 45 -14.09 -8.79 -8.90
C THR A 45 -15.57 -8.52 -9.12
N PHE A 46 -15.96 -7.24 -9.27
CA PHE A 46 -17.34 -6.85 -9.54
C PHE A 46 -17.86 -7.39 -10.88
N LEU A 47 -17.03 -7.30 -11.94
CA LEU A 47 -17.36 -7.86 -13.25
C LEU A 47 -17.56 -9.38 -13.19
N LEU A 48 -16.67 -10.10 -12.50
CA LEU A 48 -16.80 -11.56 -12.31
C LEU A 48 -18.03 -11.95 -11.48
N ALA A 49 -18.46 -11.10 -10.54
CA ALA A 49 -19.64 -11.35 -9.70
C ALA A 49 -20.97 -11.10 -10.44
N ILE A 50 -21.03 -10.10 -11.32
CA ILE A 50 -22.25 -9.76 -12.09
C ILE A 50 -22.45 -10.69 -13.28
N PHE A 51 -21.37 -11.12 -13.94
CA PHE A 51 -21.43 -11.94 -15.16
C PHE A 51 -21.01 -13.39 -14.88
N PRO A 52 -21.92 -14.27 -14.39
CA PRO A 52 -21.61 -15.67 -14.14
C PRO A 52 -21.23 -16.43 -15.41
N GLN A 53 -21.65 -15.98 -16.60
CA GLN A 53 -21.21 -16.53 -17.89
C GLN A 53 -19.70 -16.34 -18.14
N MET A 54 -19.13 -15.18 -17.78
CA MET A 54 -17.69 -14.96 -17.88
C MET A 54 -16.94 -15.90 -16.94
N SER A 55 -17.44 -16.02 -15.70
CA SER A 55 -16.85 -16.92 -14.72
C SER A 55 -16.92 -18.38 -15.18
N LEU A 56 -18.01 -18.82 -15.83
CA LEU A 56 -18.14 -20.16 -16.42
C LEU A 56 -17.10 -20.47 -17.51
N VAL A 57 -16.79 -19.49 -18.38
CA VAL A 57 -15.74 -19.66 -19.42
C VAL A 57 -14.38 -19.89 -18.77
N PHE A 58 -14.01 -19.06 -17.78
CA PHE A 58 -12.76 -19.22 -17.04
C PHE A 58 -12.73 -20.51 -16.20
N THR A 59 -13.86 -20.89 -15.62
CA THR A 59 -14.02 -22.12 -14.81
C THR A 59 -13.72 -23.35 -15.67
N ASN A 60 -14.26 -23.41 -16.89
CA ASN A 60 -13.99 -24.49 -17.84
C ASN A 60 -12.55 -24.47 -18.36
N TRP A 61 -11.95 -23.29 -18.55
CA TRP A 61 -10.59 -23.17 -19.05
C TRP A 61 -9.54 -23.54 -17.99
N LEU A 62 -9.78 -23.19 -16.73
CA LEU A 62 -8.90 -23.46 -15.59
C LEU A 62 -9.18 -24.82 -14.91
N GLY A 63 -10.24 -25.54 -15.31
CA GLY A 63 -10.63 -26.81 -14.69
C GLY A 63 -11.18 -26.67 -13.27
N ILE A 64 -11.72 -25.51 -12.92
CA ILE A 64 -12.30 -25.24 -11.60
C ILE A 64 -13.75 -25.75 -11.61
N GLU A 65 -14.24 -26.31 -10.50
CA GLU A 65 -15.57 -26.95 -10.49
C GLU A 65 -16.69 -25.94 -10.22
N LYS A 66 -16.41 -24.91 -9.41
CA LYS A 66 -17.39 -23.88 -8.99
C LYS A 66 -16.91 -22.48 -9.35
N PRO A 67 -17.69 -21.69 -10.11
CA PRO A 67 -17.39 -20.29 -10.45
C PRO A 67 -17.07 -19.38 -9.24
N VAL A 68 -17.65 -19.71 -8.08
CA VAL A 68 -17.39 -18.99 -6.83
C VAL A 68 -15.95 -19.15 -6.34
N ASN A 69 -15.33 -20.33 -6.54
CA ASN A 69 -13.95 -20.58 -6.15
C ASN A 69 -12.98 -19.74 -6.98
N LEU A 70 -13.33 -19.44 -8.22
CA LEU A 70 -12.56 -18.55 -9.09
C LEU A 70 -12.50 -17.12 -8.53
N ILE A 71 -13.65 -16.62 -8.06
CA ILE A 71 -13.75 -15.30 -7.42
C ILE A 71 -12.90 -15.28 -6.14
N PHE A 72 -13.00 -16.30 -5.29
CA PHE A 72 -12.16 -16.41 -4.09
C PHE A 72 -10.66 -16.47 -4.40
N LEU A 73 -10.26 -17.31 -5.35
CA LEU A 73 -8.86 -17.45 -5.76
C LEU A 73 -8.32 -16.13 -6.32
N SER A 74 -9.09 -15.44 -7.16
CA SER A 74 -8.72 -14.12 -7.66
C SER A 74 -8.55 -13.10 -6.53
N GLY A 75 -9.45 -13.09 -5.55
CA GLY A 75 -9.36 -12.23 -4.37
C GLY A 75 -8.08 -12.49 -3.55
N ILE A 76 -7.70 -13.75 -3.38
CA ILE A 76 -6.44 -14.11 -2.68
C ILE A 76 -5.23 -13.59 -3.45
N VAL A 77 -5.17 -13.81 -4.77
CA VAL A 77 -4.07 -13.32 -5.62
C VAL A 77 -3.99 -11.78 -5.56
N PHE A 78 -5.13 -11.10 -5.58
CA PHE A 78 -5.17 -9.65 -5.42
C PHE A 78 -4.66 -9.19 -4.07
N ILE A 79 -5.11 -9.81 -2.97
CA ILE A 79 -4.65 -9.49 -1.62
C ILE A 79 -3.12 -9.65 -1.53
N ILE A 80 -2.57 -10.75 -2.06
CA ILE A 80 -1.11 -10.97 -2.08
C ILE A 80 -0.41 -9.87 -2.90
N SER A 81 -0.95 -9.50 -4.06
CA SER A 81 -0.38 -8.46 -4.91
C SER A 81 -0.36 -7.09 -4.21
N ILE A 82 -1.44 -6.77 -3.50
CA ILE A 82 -1.56 -5.52 -2.73
C ILE A 82 -0.60 -5.53 -1.54
N LEU A 83 -0.54 -6.64 -0.80
CA LEU A 83 0.41 -6.81 0.31
C LEU A 83 1.85 -6.63 -0.18
N PHE A 84 2.21 -7.27 -1.29
CA PHE A 84 3.55 -7.12 -1.88
C PHE A 84 3.85 -5.67 -2.28
N SER A 85 2.92 -4.99 -2.97
CA SER A 85 3.05 -3.57 -3.31
C SER A 85 3.23 -2.68 -2.07
N LEU A 86 2.51 -2.98 -0.99
CA LEU A 86 2.64 -2.26 0.28
C LEU A 86 4.00 -2.52 0.92
N THR A 87 4.47 -3.77 0.94
CA THR A 87 5.80 -4.15 1.44
C THR A 87 6.90 -3.42 0.69
N LEU A 88 6.83 -3.32 -0.64
CA LEU A 88 7.79 -2.55 -1.44
C LEU A 88 7.80 -1.06 -1.06
N THR A 89 6.62 -0.49 -0.85
CA THR A 89 6.48 0.93 -0.47
C THR A 89 7.07 1.19 0.92
N ILE A 90 6.76 0.32 1.89
CA ILE A 90 7.31 0.38 3.24
C ILE A 90 8.83 0.23 3.22
N SER A 91 9.36 -0.72 2.45
CA SER A 91 10.80 -0.96 2.32
C SER A 91 11.54 0.27 1.78
N ASN A 92 11.01 0.90 0.73
CA ASN A 92 11.57 2.14 0.18
C ASN A 92 11.51 3.31 1.19
N ASN A 93 10.42 3.42 1.93
CA ASN A 93 10.28 4.46 2.95
C ASN A 93 11.27 4.24 4.11
N GLN A 94 11.49 3.00 4.55
CA GLN A 94 12.50 2.67 5.56
C GLN A 94 13.91 3.05 5.10
N ALA A 95 14.26 2.80 3.83
CA ALA A 95 15.54 3.20 3.27
C ALA A 95 15.74 4.73 3.33
N ARG A 96 14.71 5.50 2.97
CA ARG A 96 14.74 6.98 3.04
C ARG A 96 14.87 7.49 4.47
N ILE A 97 14.14 6.90 5.42
CA ILE A 97 14.24 7.25 6.85
C ILE A 97 15.67 6.98 7.35
N LYS A 98 16.27 5.84 6.96
CA LYS A 98 17.64 5.51 7.32
C LYS A 98 18.63 6.54 6.78
N GLN A 99 18.50 6.93 5.51
CA GLN A 99 19.35 7.98 4.91
C GLN A 99 19.22 9.30 5.65
N LEU A 100 18.00 9.78 5.90
CA LEU A 100 17.77 11.02 6.64
C LEU A 100 18.33 10.96 8.07
N SER A 101 18.24 9.81 8.73
CA SER A 101 18.85 9.61 10.05
C SER A 101 20.37 9.68 10.01
N GLN A 102 20.99 9.19 8.93
CA GLN A 102 22.45 9.27 8.74
C GLN A 102 22.89 10.71 8.45
N GLU A 103 22.20 11.43 7.58
CA GLU A 103 22.46 12.85 7.31
C GLU A 103 22.31 13.69 8.58
N LEU A 104 21.27 13.46 9.38
CA LEU A 104 21.08 14.13 10.66
C LEU A 104 22.22 13.81 11.65
N GLY A 105 22.73 12.58 11.63
CA GLY A 105 23.88 12.18 12.43
C GLY A 105 25.17 12.91 12.04
N LEU A 106 25.46 12.99 10.74
CA LEU A 106 26.61 13.72 10.20
C LEU A 106 26.52 15.22 10.54
N LEU A 107 25.34 15.83 10.32
CA LEU A 107 25.11 17.24 10.60
C LEU A 107 25.30 17.57 12.09
N ARG A 108 24.82 16.70 12.99
CA ARG A 108 25.05 16.85 14.44
C ARG A 108 26.53 16.72 14.81
N TYR A 109 27.27 15.86 14.13
CA TYR A 109 28.71 15.70 14.34
C TYR A 109 29.47 16.98 13.96
N GLU A 110 29.23 17.50 12.75
CA GLU A 110 29.85 18.74 12.26
C GLU A 110 29.52 19.93 13.16
N TYR A 111 28.25 20.08 13.56
CA TYR A 111 27.82 21.12 14.50
C TYR A 111 28.60 21.08 15.83
N ASN A 112 28.78 19.87 16.39
CA ASN A 112 29.51 19.71 17.65
C ASN A 112 31.00 20.02 17.51
N GLN A 113 31.60 19.76 16.35
CA GLN A 113 32.99 20.14 16.08
C GLN A 113 33.15 21.65 15.98
N PHE A 114 32.32 22.31 15.18
CA PHE A 114 32.33 23.78 15.08
C PHE A 114 32.08 24.45 16.44
N LYS A 115 31.17 23.91 17.25
CA LYS A 115 30.91 24.42 18.60
C LYS A 115 32.16 24.32 19.49
N LYS A 116 32.88 23.21 19.46
CA LYS A 116 34.12 23.04 20.23
C LYS A 116 35.21 24.01 19.78
N GLU A 117 35.36 24.21 18.48
CA GLU A 117 36.34 25.15 17.92
C GLU A 117 36.04 26.60 18.36
N LEU A 118 34.77 27.01 18.35
CA LEU A 118 34.34 28.32 18.88
C LEU A 118 34.61 28.45 20.39
N GLU A 119 34.35 27.41 21.18
CA GLU A 119 34.65 27.40 22.62
C GLU A 119 36.16 27.53 22.88
N GLN A 120 37.01 26.88 22.06
CA GLN A 120 38.46 27.01 22.14
C GLN A 120 38.92 28.44 21.81
N LEU A 121 38.49 29.00 20.68
CA LEU A 121 38.83 30.37 20.27
C LEU A 121 38.42 31.42 21.31
N THR A 122 37.22 31.28 21.88
CA THR A 122 36.76 32.20 22.93
C THR A 122 37.54 32.06 24.23
N SER A 123 38.04 30.86 24.55
CA SER A 123 38.90 30.64 25.73
C SER A 123 40.30 31.22 25.55
N GLU A 124 40.92 31.08 24.37
CA GLU A 124 42.23 31.66 24.08
C GLU A 124 42.20 33.19 24.12
N GLN A 125 41.15 33.82 23.58
CA GLN A 125 40.99 35.27 23.65
C GLN A 125 40.85 35.80 25.08
N ARG A 126 40.22 35.06 26.00
CA ARG A 126 40.12 35.46 27.42
C ARG A 126 41.43 35.29 28.18
N THR A 127 42.32 34.42 27.73
CA THR A 127 43.60 34.13 28.42
C THR A 127 44.69 35.11 28.01
N ASN A 128 44.52 35.81 26.88
CA ASN A 128 45.45 36.79 26.33
C ASN A 128 45.12 38.26 26.70
N LEU A 129 44.15 38.47 27.60
CA LEU A 129 43.75 39.76 28.20
C LEU A 129 44.13 39.79 29.67
#